data_AF-A0A4W3JPS5-F1
#
_entry.id   AF-A0A4W3JPS5-F1
#
_cell.length_a   1.000
_cell.length_b   1.000
_cell.length_c   1.000
_cell.angle_alpha   90.00
_cell.angle_beta   90.00
_cell.angle_gamma   90.00
#
_symmetry.space_group_name_H-M   'P 1'
#
loop_
_entity.id
_entity.type
_entity.pdbx_description
1 polymer ?
#
loop_
_entity_poly.entity_id
_entity_poly.type
_entity_poly.pdbx_seq_one_letter_code
_entity_poly.pdbx_strand_id
1 'polypeptide(L)'
;MREYLCSLPQGQSAVSAGDEEGELGEYRNKLLSFLEISTHYQPSRLITDFPFDGLLEERALLLGRMGLHEQALFIYVHILHNTRLAEDYCHKHYDVNDDTNRDVYLSLLRMYLSPPEPQCVGPVRVEVAEPQPNLPAALSVLALQYSKLDTSKTLNLLPANTHIQEIRLFLENVLEANAQRRRYNQILKNLLQAEFLRIQEERIYHQEVKCIITEEKICRVCKKKIGNRYVLTPDPHTHPPLTLAPPVPDPRSGCGWQCVDTLSLSTVRLLVTPTLWSFTISAARTGLHVLPRRERPPQPTPDPPPHSCRDDVRRQRVAQPGERGE
;
A
#
# COMPACT_ATOMS: atom_id res chain seq x y z
N MET A 1 40.34 15.56 3.47
CA MET A 1 40.07 14.26 2.81
C MET A 1 41.31 13.63 2.16
N ARG A 2 41.98 14.29 1.20
CA ARG A 2 43.22 13.72 0.61
C ARG A 2 44.31 13.43 1.63
N GLU A 3 44.54 14.35 2.56
CA GLU A 3 45.49 14.16 3.67
C GLU A 3 45.13 12.96 4.56
N TYR A 4 43.84 12.77 4.86
CA TYR A 4 43.34 11.60 5.57
C TYR A 4 43.62 10.30 4.79
N LEU A 5 43.28 10.25 3.52
CA LEU A 5 43.56 9.08 2.67
C LEU A 5 45.06 8.76 2.59
N CYS A 6 45.93 9.78 2.55
CA CYS A 6 47.38 9.61 2.58
C CYS A 6 47.93 9.20 3.95
N SER A 7 47.19 9.45 5.04
CA SER A 7 47.58 9.08 6.40
C SER A 7 47.27 7.62 6.75
N LEU A 8 46.45 6.94 5.94
CA LEU A 8 46.08 5.55 6.18
C LEU A 8 47.25 4.60 5.90
N PRO A 9 47.49 3.58 6.76
CA PRO A 9 48.46 2.52 6.50
C PRO A 9 48.18 1.80 5.17
N GLN A 10 49.23 1.34 4.49
CA GLN A 10 49.09 0.60 3.24
C GLN A 10 48.21 -0.64 3.44
N GLY A 11 47.12 -0.73 2.66
CA GLY A 11 46.18 -1.85 2.69
C GLY A 11 44.98 -1.68 3.63
N GLN A 12 44.88 -0.56 4.36
CA GLN A 12 43.71 -0.26 5.18
C GLN A 12 42.72 0.61 4.41
N SER A 13 41.48 0.14 4.23
CA SER A 13 40.40 0.92 3.63
C SER A 13 39.96 2.04 4.56
N ALA A 14 39.50 3.15 3.98
CA ALA A 14 38.88 4.24 4.73
C ALA A 14 37.69 3.72 5.55
N VAL A 15 37.52 4.29 6.75
CA VAL A 15 36.34 4.02 7.60
C VAL A 15 35.11 4.69 6.96
N SER A 16 33.91 4.24 7.31
CA SER A 16 32.64 4.86 6.89
C SER A 16 32.63 6.37 7.17
N ALA A 17 31.92 7.11 6.34
CA ALA A 17 31.82 8.56 6.48
C ALA A 17 31.22 8.95 7.84
N GLY A 18 31.93 9.78 8.60
CA GLY A 18 31.53 10.22 9.93
C GLY A 18 32.17 9.44 11.08
N ASP A 19 32.75 8.26 10.81
CA ASP A 19 33.44 7.45 11.82
C ASP A 19 34.94 7.76 11.90
N GLU A 20 35.43 8.76 11.16
CA GLU A 20 36.83 9.17 11.23
C GLU A 20 37.16 9.86 12.56
N GLU A 21 38.40 9.68 13.02
CA GLU A 21 38.85 10.26 14.28
C GLU A 21 38.98 11.79 14.21
N GLY A 22 38.67 12.45 15.33
CA GLY A 22 38.86 13.88 15.54
C GLY A 22 37.82 14.77 14.83
N GLU A 23 38.20 16.02 14.56
CA GLU A 23 37.30 17.02 13.99
C GLU A 23 36.76 16.62 12.61
N LEU A 24 37.50 15.79 11.86
CA LEU A 24 37.09 15.35 10.53
C LEU A 24 35.76 14.58 10.56
N GLY A 25 35.65 13.56 11.42
CA GLY A 25 34.41 12.78 11.55
C GLY A 25 33.25 13.64 12.04
N GLU A 26 33.50 14.58 12.95
CA GLU A 26 32.47 15.52 13.42
C GLU A 26 31.92 16.41 12.30
N TYR A 27 32.79 17.01 11.47
CA TYR A 27 32.37 17.82 10.34
C TYR A 27 31.69 16.98 9.25
N ARG A 28 32.18 15.75 9.03
CA ARG A 28 31.60 14.84 8.05
C ARG A 28 30.20 14.38 8.45
N ASN A 29 29.99 14.06 9.73
CA ASN A 29 28.65 13.79 10.28
C ASN A 29 27.70 14.98 10.16
N LYS A 30 28.17 16.20 10.45
CA LYS A 30 27.39 17.42 10.25
C LYS A 30 26.98 17.60 8.79
N LEU A 31 27.89 17.34 7.84
CA LEU A 31 27.61 17.42 6.42
C LEU A 31 26.60 16.35 5.97
N LEU A 32 26.78 15.10 6.36
CA LEU A 32 25.85 14.01 6.06
C LEU A 32 24.44 14.33 6.58
N SER A 33 24.35 14.74 7.85
CA SER A 33 23.10 15.14 8.48
C SER A 33 22.44 16.32 7.75
N PHE A 34 23.23 17.31 7.33
CA PHE A 34 22.72 18.44 6.56
C PHE A 34 22.17 17.99 5.21
N LEU A 35 22.88 17.15 4.46
CA LEU A 35 22.45 16.68 3.14
C LEU A 35 21.19 15.79 3.22
N GLU A 36 21.07 15.01 4.29
CA GLU A 36 19.94 14.10 4.53
C GLU A 36 18.69 14.82 5.05
N ILE A 37 18.83 15.84 5.90
CA ILE A 37 17.69 16.50 6.53
C ILE A 37 17.25 17.74 5.73
N SER A 38 18.20 18.53 5.24
CA SER A 38 17.89 19.79 4.57
C SER A 38 17.30 19.56 3.19
N THR A 39 16.31 20.38 2.84
CA THR A 39 15.78 20.51 1.47
C THR A 39 16.17 21.84 0.84
N HIS A 40 16.91 22.69 1.57
CA HIS A 40 17.23 24.06 1.19
C HIS A 40 18.61 24.16 0.53
N TYR A 41 18.87 23.32 -0.47
CA TYR A 41 20.06 23.42 -1.33
C TYR A 41 19.72 22.94 -2.74
N GLN A 42 20.62 23.20 -3.70
CA GLN A 42 20.47 22.77 -5.08
C GLN A 42 21.46 21.62 -5.35
N PRO A 43 21.02 20.35 -5.36
CA PRO A 43 21.91 19.20 -5.50
C PRO A 43 22.76 19.24 -6.78
N SER A 44 22.15 19.69 -7.88
CA SER A 44 22.78 19.81 -9.20
C SER A 44 23.91 20.82 -9.26
N ARG A 45 23.88 21.87 -8.41
CA ARG A 45 24.98 22.82 -8.27
C ARG A 45 26.02 22.33 -7.27
N LEU A 46 25.57 21.78 -6.15
CA LEU A 46 26.48 21.37 -5.10
C LEU A 46 27.38 20.21 -5.57
N ILE A 47 26.86 19.28 -6.37
CA ILE A 47 27.63 18.13 -6.87
C ILE A 47 28.80 18.51 -7.79
N THR A 48 28.79 19.70 -8.41
CA THR A 48 29.92 20.16 -9.26
C THR A 48 31.13 20.55 -8.46
N ASP A 49 30.92 20.95 -7.20
CA ASP A 49 31.99 21.36 -6.29
C ASP A 49 32.57 20.16 -5.52
N PHE A 50 31.89 19.01 -5.58
CA PHE A 50 32.31 17.79 -4.89
C PHE A 50 33.47 17.08 -5.63
N PRO A 51 34.49 16.61 -4.90
CA PRO A 51 35.56 15.82 -5.48
C PRO A 51 35.05 14.51 -6.08
N PHE A 52 35.80 13.98 -7.05
CA PHE A 52 35.51 12.70 -7.71
C PHE A 52 36.27 11.52 -7.08
N ASP A 53 37.24 11.83 -6.23
CA ASP A 53 38.18 10.94 -5.54
C ASP A 53 37.96 10.93 -4.01
N GLY A 54 36.88 11.53 -3.50
CA GLY A 54 36.57 11.60 -2.07
C GLY A 54 35.13 12.01 -1.80
N LEU A 55 34.72 11.99 -0.52
CA LEU A 55 33.34 12.31 -0.08
C LEU A 55 32.27 11.52 -0.84
N LEU A 56 32.53 10.22 -1.03
CA LEU A 56 31.74 9.35 -1.91
C LEU A 56 30.31 9.14 -1.39
N GLU A 57 30.14 8.98 -0.08
CA GLU A 57 28.82 8.80 0.53
C GLU A 57 27.95 10.05 0.39
N GLU A 58 28.53 11.22 0.64
CA GLU A 58 27.89 12.51 0.45
C GLU A 58 27.50 12.74 -1.01
N ARG A 59 28.39 12.37 -1.94
CA ARG A 59 28.11 12.42 -3.37
C ARG A 59 26.95 11.49 -3.74
N ALA A 60 26.89 10.29 -3.17
CA ALA A 60 25.80 9.35 -3.40
C ALA A 60 24.46 9.90 -2.86
N LEU A 61 24.46 10.59 -1.72
CA LEU A 61 23.27 11.30 -1.22
C LEU A 61 22.80 12.38 -2.19
N LEU A 62 23.72 13.20 -2.72
CA LEU A 62 23.37 14.23 -3.72
C LEU A 62 22.77 13.62 -4.98
N LEU A 63 23.34 12.52 -5.48
CA LEU A 63 22.82 11.80 -6.64
C LEU A 63 21.43 11.21 -6.37
N GLY A 64 21.21 10.65 -5.18
CA GLY A 64 19.89 10.16 -4.78
C GLY A 64 18.83 11.25 -4.70
N ARG A 65 19.19 12.45 -4.24
CA ARG A 65 18.29 13.62 -4.27
C ARG A 65 17.91 14.07 -5.68
N MET A 66 18.77 13.79 -6.66
CA MET A 66 18.51 14.09 -8.07
C MET A 66 17.73 12.97 -8.78
N GLY A 67 17.38 11.88 -8.09
CA GLY A 67 16.76 10.69 -8.69
C GLY A 67 17.74 9.85 -9.51
N LEU A 68 19.04 10.11 -9.43
CA LEU A 68 20.09 9.38 -10.14
C LEU A 68 20.51 8.13 -9.33
N HIS A 69 19.55 7.24 -9.08
CA HIS A 69 19.72 6.09 -8.20
C HIS A 69 20.78 5.10 -8.69
N GLU A 70 20.86 4.85 -10.00
CA GLU A 70 21.88 3.94 -10.55
C GLU A 70 23.31 4.45 -10.25
N GLN A 71 23.53 5.78 -10.33
CA GLN A 71 24.83 6.36 -9.99
C GLN A 71 25.15 6.31 -8.50
N ALA A 72 24.16 6.61 -7.66
CA ALA A 72 24.33 6.51 -6.20
C ALA A 72 24.62 5.07 -5.76
N LEU A 73 23.87 4.10 -6.29
CA LEU A 73 24.02 2.68 -5.98
C LEU A 73 25.33 2.11 -6.50
N PHE A 74 25.81 2.56 -7.66
CA PHE A 74 27.15 2.19 -8.14
C PHE A 74 28.24 2.59 -7.15
N ILE A 75 28.14 3.78 -6.55
CA ILE A 75 29.08 4.21 -5.52
C ILE A 75 29.04 3.25 -4.32
N TYR A 76 27.86 2.94 -3.78
CA TYR A 76 27.75 2.05 -2.63
C TYR A 76 28.20 0.61 -2.92
N VAL A 77 27.84 0.05 -4.08
CA VAL A 77 28.07 -1.35 -4.42
C VAL A 77 29.47 -1.60 -4.98
N HIS A 78 29.94 -0.76 -5.91
CA HIS A 78 31.16 -1.02 -6.68
C HIS A 78 32.36 -0.19 -6.24
N ILE A 79 32.17 0.93 -5.55
CA ILE A 79 33.30 1.75 -5.04
C ILE A 79 33.51 1.50 -3.55
N LEU A 80 32.43 1.60 -2.76
CA LEU A 80 32.49 1.41 -1.31
C LEU A 80 32.39 -0.07 -0.90
N HIS A 81 31.97 -0.94 -1.82
CA HIS A 81 31.77 -2.38 -1.58
C HIS A 81 30.92 -2.69 -0.34
N ASN A 82 29.95 -1.81 -0.02
CA ASN A 82 29.12 -1.92 1.18
C ASN A 82 27.67 -2.19 0.81
N THR A 83 27.30 -3.47 0.79
CA THR A 83 25.95 -3.94 0.45
C THR A 83 24.90 -3.45 1.44
N ARG A 84 25.26 -3.28 2.72
CA ARG A 84 24.34 -2.81 3.77
C ARG A 84 23.95 -1.35 3.53
N LEU A 85 24.93 -0.48 3.26
CA LEU A 85 24.65 0.92 2.94
C LEU A 85 23.81 1.05 1.65
N ALA A 86 24.04 0.18 0.66
CA ALA A 86 23.22 0.16 -0.56
C ALA A 86 21.75 -0.21 -0.28
N GLU A 87 21.50 -1.19 0.60
CA GLU A 87 20.15 -1.55 1.03
C GLU A 87 19.48 -0.47 1.88
N ASP A 88 20.23 0.15 2.80
CA ASP A 88 19.75 1.26 3.62
C ASP A 88 19.36 2.47 2.75
N TYR A 89 20.17 2.77 1.74
CA TYR A 89 19.85 3.77 0.72
C TYR A 89 18.53 3.44 0.02
N CYS A 90 18.34 2.20 -0.42
CA CYS A 90 17.08 1.79 -1.06
C CYS A 90 15.89 1.91 -0.10
N HIS A 91 16.08 1.59 1.19
CA HIS A 91 15.03 1.73 2.18
C HIS A 91 14.58 3.18 2.36
N LYS A 92 15.53 4.12 2.39
CA LYS A 92 15.27 5.56 2.54
C LYS A 92 14.63 6.19 1.31
N HIS A 93 14.99 5.71 0.11
CA HIS A 93 14.56 6.30 -1.16
C HIS A 93 13.39 5.60 -1.83
N TYR A 94 12.93 4.44 -1.35
CA TYR A 94 11.80 3.75 -1.96
C TYR A 94 10.46 4.43 -1.63
N ASP A 95 9.72 4.81 -2.68
CA ASP A 95 8.34 5.26 -2.60
C ASP A 95 7.51 4.61 -3.71
N VAL A 96 6.39 3.98 -3.35
CA VAL A 96 5.49 3.30 -4.30
C VAL A 96 4.73 4.30 -5.20
N ASN A 97 4.57 5.55 -4.77
CA ASN A 97 3.78 6.57 -5.47
C ASN A 97 4.61 7.46 -6.40
N ASP A 98 5.93 7.37 -6.33
CA ASP A 98 6.86 8.15 -7.14
C ASP A 98 7.52 7.24 -8.18
N ASP A 99 7.27 7.50 -9.46
CA ASP A 99 7.76 6.67 -10.56
C ASP A 99 9.30 6.57 -10.61
N THR A 100 10.02 7.58 -10.12
CA THR A 100 11.50 7.55 -10.07
C THR A 100 12.00 6.70 -8.93
N ASN A 101 11.36 6.82 -7.76
CA ASN A 101 11.74 6.18 -6.51
C ASN A 101 11.18 4.75 -6.34
N ARG A 102 10.13 4.38 -7.10
CA ARG A 102 9.51 3.04 -7.05
C ARG A 102 10.46 1.93 -7.49
N ASP A 103 11.30 2.21 -8.49
CA ASP A 103 12.18 1.21 -9.10
C ASP A 103 13.61 1.22 -8.50
N VAL A 104 13.82 1.81 -7.31
CA VAL A 104 15.13 1.90 -6.64
C VAL A 104 15.69 0.51 -6.31
N TYR A 105 14.87 -0.42 -5.79
CA TYR A 105 15.31 -1.79 -5.54
C TYR A 105 15.60 -2.59 -6.82
N LEU A 106 14.92 -2.27 -7.92
CA LEU A 106 15.25 -2.84 -9.24
C LEU A 106 16.61 -2.33 -9.73
N SER A 107 16.91 -1.06 -9.49
CA SER A 107 18.21 -0.46 -9.79
C SER A 107 19.33 -1.15 -9.00
N LEU A 108 19.10 -1.47 -7.73
CA LEU A 108 20.04 -2.24 -6.90
C LEU A 108 20.28 -3.65 -7.46
N LEU A 109 19.22 -4.35 -7.88
CA LEU A 109 19.35 -5.65 -8.51
C LEU A 109 20.17 -5.60 -9.80
N ARG A 110 20.01 -4.55 -10.61
CA ARG A 110 20.84 -4.33 -11.80
C ARG A 110 22.32 -4.18 -11.44
N MET A 111 22.65 -3.39 -10.42
CA MET A 111 24.04 -3.23 -9.96
C MET A 111 24.65 -4.57 -9.54
N TYR A 112 23.88 -5.46 -8.90
CA TYR A 112 24.39 -6.78 -8.52
C TYR A 112 24.47 -7.78 -9.66
N LEU A 113 23.56 -7.76 -10.64
CA LEU A 113 23.47 -8.80 -11.68
C LEU A 113 24.19 -8.44 -12.98
N SER A 114 24.12 -7.18 -13.39
CA SER A 114 24.71 -6.68 -14.63
C SER A 114 25.27 -5.28 -14.36
N PRO A 115 26.44 -5.20 -13.70
CA PRO A 115 27.03 -3.93 -13.36
C PRO A 115 27.38 -3.14 -14.63
N PRO A 116 26.99 -1.86 -14.73
CA PRO A 116 27.35 -1.03 -15.86
C PRO A 116 28.86 -0.82 -15.91
N GLU A 117 29.40 -0.62 -17.10
CA GLU A 117 30.82 -0.24 -17.25
C GLU A 117 31.09 1.05 -16.47
N PRO A 118 32.24 1.17 -15.79
CA PRO A 118 32.55 2.34 -14.94
C PRO A 118 32.45 3.70 -15.68
N GLN A 119 32.63 3.69 -17.01
CA GLN A 119 32.56 4.87 -17.87
C GLN A 119 31.12 5.40 -18.03
N CYS A 120 30.11 4.54 -17.84
CA CYS A 120 28.71 4.89 -18.04
C CYS A 120 28.07 5.63 -16.85
N VAL A 121 28.72 5.64 -15.69
CA VAL A 121 28.12 6.11 -14.42
C VAL A 121 28.61 7.52 -14.02
N GLY A 122 29.46 8.13 -14.84
CA GLY A 122 29.99 9.48 -14.66
C GLY A 122 31.48 9.48 -14.30
N PRO A 123 32.10 10.67 -14.16
CA PRO A 123 33.54 10.78 -13.96
C PRO A 123 33.94 10.42 -12.52
N VAL A 124 33.94 9.14 -12.17
CA VAL A 124 34.60 8.64 -10.96
C VAL A 124 36.07 8.41 -11.29
N ARG A 125 36.99 9.06 -10.56
CA ARG A 125 38.44 8.97 -10.77
C ARG A 125 39.13 7.99 -9.82
N VAL A 126 38.39 7.04 -9.28
CA VAL A 126 38.93 5.96 -8.45
C VAL A 126 39.30 4.80 -9.37
N GLU A 127 40.44 4.15 -9.14
CA GLU A 127 40.78 2.88 -9.81
C GLU A 127 39.82 1.81 -9.28
N VAL A 128 38.68 1.63 -9.96
CA VAL A 128 37.69 0.63 -9.59
C VAL A 128 38.11 -0.71 -10.20
N ALA A 129 38.31 -1.73 -9.36
CA ALA A 129 38.45 -3.11 -9.84
C ALA A 129 37.21 -3.49 -10.67
N GLU A 130 37.38 -4.28 -11.72
CA GLU A 130 36.27 -4.62 -12.63
C GLU A 130 35.03 -5.07 -11.84
N PRO A 131 33.88 -4.40 -12.01
CA PRO A 131 32.72 -4.66 -11.17
C PRO A 131 32.22 -6.09 -11.42
N GLN A 132 32.29 -6.92 -10.38
CA GLN A 132 31.88 -8.31 -10.46
C GLN A 132 30.40 -8.46 -10.09
N PRO A 133 29.66 -9.36 -10.77
CA PRO A 133 28.29 -9.67 -10.39
C PRO A 133 28.25 -10.36 -9.02
N ASN A 134 27.34 -9.91 -8.16
CA ASN A 134 27.10 -10.45 -6.83
C ASN A 134 25.73 -11.13 -6.75
N LEU A 135 25.68 -12.35 -7.31
CA LEU A 135 24.45 -13.15 -7.31
C LEU A 135 23.91 -13.44 -5.89
N PRO A 136 24.73 -13.79 -4.87
CA PRO A 136 24.22 -14.00 -3.51
C PRO A 136 23.51 -12.79 -2.92
N ALA A 137 24.05 -11.57 -3.11
CA ALA A 137 23.41 -10.35 -2.65
C ALA A 137 22.12 -10.02 -3.42
N ALA A 138 22.09 -10.32 -4.73
CA ALA A 138 20.85 -10.18 -5.51
C ALA A 138 19.76 -11.12 -4.98
N LEU A 139 20.10 -12.40 -4.71
CA LEU A 139 19.16 -13.38 -4.17
C LEU A 139 18.65 -12.99 -2.77
N SER A 140 19.47 -12.40 -1.91
CA SER A 140 19.02 -11.92 -0.59
C SER A 140 18.03 -10.77 -0.71
N VAL A 141 18.27 -9.80 -1.61
CA VAL A 141 17.34 -8.70 -1.89
C VAL A 141 16.02 -9.23 -2.44
N LEU A 142 16.05 -10.22 -3.35
CA LEU A 142 14.84 -10.86 -3.87
C LEU A 142 14.02 -11.50 -2.74
N ALA A 143 14.66 -12.26 -1.85
CA ALA A 143 13.96 -12.94 -0.78
C ALA A 143 13.33 -11.98 0.25
N LEU A 144 14.04 -10.89 0.59
CA LEU A 144 13.64 -9.97 1.66
C LEU A 144 12.73 -8.83 1.19
N GLN A 145 12.95 -8.29 0.00
CA GLN A 145 12.30 -7.07 -0.50
C GLN A 145 11.29 -7.36 -1.63
N TYR A 146 10.81 -8.60 -1.73
CA TYR A 146 9.88 -9.06 -2.78
C TYR A 146 8.63 -8.18 -2.94
N SER A 147 8.12 -7.59 -1.86
CA SER A 147 6.90 -6.76 -1.86
C SER A 147 7.10 -5.38 -2.48
N LYS A 148 8.36 -4.95 -2.62
CA LYS A 148 8.78 -3.65 -3.18
C LYS A 148 9.28 -3.76 -4.62
N LEU A 149 9.28 -4.98 -5.18
CA LEU A 149 9.79 -5.27 -6.50
C LEU A 149 8.65 -5.55 -7.47
N ASP A 150 8.76 -5.03 -8.69
CA ASP A 150 7.91 -5.47 -9.79
C ASP A 150 8.35 -6.86 -10.24
N THR A 151 7.49 -7.86 -10.06
CA THR A 151 7.79 -9.27 -10.38
C THR A 151 8.20 -9.45 -11.83
N SER A 152 7.51 -8.79 -12.76
CA SER A 152 7.75 -8.97 -14.21
C SER A 152 9.10 -8.39 -14.63
N LYS A 153 9.40 -7.16 -14.20
CA LYS A 153 10.70 -6.52 -14.45
C LYS A 153 11.83 -7.31 -13.79
N THR A 154 11.61 -7.77 -12.56
CA THR A 154 12.60 -8.56 -11.79
C THR A 154 12.98 -9.85 -12.50
N LEU A 155 11.98 -10.62 -12.97
CA LEU A 155 12.25 -11.89 -13.67
C LEU A 155 12.98 -11.68 -15.00
N ASN A 156 12.72 -10.57 -15.72
CA ASN A 156 13.43 -10.23 -16.95
C ASN A 156 14.89 -9.80 -16.72
N LEU A 157 15.23 -9.35 -15.51
CA LEU A 157 16.61 -8.96 -15.15
C LEU A 157 17.48 -10.15 -14.74
N LEU A 158 16.88 -11.29 -14.40
CA LEU A 158 17.63 -12.47 -13.97
C LEU A 158 18.41 -13.07 -15.15
N PRO A 159 19.68 -13.47 -14.94
CA PRO A 159 20.44 -14.23 -15.92
C PRO A 159 19.71 -15.50 -16.38
N ALA A 160 19.81 -15.85 -17.66
CA ALA A 160 19.12 -17.01 -18.23
C ALA A 160 19.57 -18.36 -17.62
N ASN A 161 20.73 -18.38 -16.97
CA ASN A 161 21.29 -19.55 -16.28
C ASN A 161 20.86 -19.65 -14.81
N THR A 162 20.09 -18.70 -14.26
CA THR A 162 19.62 -18.77 -12.88
C THR A 162 18.63 -19.92 -12.70
N HIS A 163 18.95 -20.87 -11.81
CA HIS A 163 18.07 -22.00 -11.55
C HIS A 163 16.84 -21.58 -10.75
N ILE A 164 15.66 -22.11 -11.12
CA ILE A 164 14.38 -21.82 -10.43
C ILE A 164 14.46 -22.12 -8.92
N GLN A 165 15.28 -23.10 -8.53
CA GLN A 165 15.48 -23.46 -7.12
C GLN A 165 16.08 -22.30 -6.30
N GLU A 166 16.96 -21.49 -6.89
CA GLU A 166 17.63 -20.36 -6.22
C GLU A 166 16.65 -19.22 -5.91
N ILE A 167 15.65 -19.03 -6.78
CA ILE A 167 14.61 -17.99 -6.63
C ILE A 167 13.32 -18.52 -6.01
N ARG A 168 13.30 -19.78 -5.54
CA ARG A 168 12.09 -20.42 -5.00
C ARG A 168 11.43 -19.59 -3.91
N LEU A 169 12.21 -19.13 -2.92
CA LEU A 169 11.71 -18.33 -1.79
C LEU A 169 11.05 -17.03 -2.27
N PHE A 170 11.65 -16.36 -3.25
CA PHE A 170 11.08 -15.17 -3.85
C PHE A 170 9.73 -15.46 -4.51
N LEU A 171 9.65 -16.52 -5.33
CA LEU A 171 8.42 -16.89 -6.03
C LEU A 171 7.30 -17.28 -5.05
N GLU A 172 7.63 -18.07 -4.02
CA GLU A 172 6.69 -18.45 -2.95
C GLU A 172 6.12 -17.21 -2.25
N ASN A 173 7.00 -16.29 -1.81
CA ASN A 173 6.59 -15.05 -1.14
C ASN A 173 5.71 -14.16 -2.03
N VAL A 174 6.07 -13.98 -3.31
CA VAL A 174 5.28 -13.18 -4.26
C VAL A 174 3.91 -13.79 -4.52
N LEU A 175 3.84 -15.10 -4.75
CA LEU A 175 2.58 -15.79 -5.01
C LEU A 175 1.66 -15.74 -3.79
N GLU A 176 2.22 -15.96 -2.59
CA GLU A 176 1.47 -15.87 -1.35
C GLU A 176 0.93 -14.45 -1.13
N ALA A 177 1.78 -13.42 -1.24
CA ALA A 177 1.37 -12.03 -1.08
C ALA A 177 0.29 -11.61 -2.10
N ASN A 178 0.40 -12.06 -3.35
CA ASN A 178 -0.60 -11.83 -4.38
C ASN A 178 -1.94 -12.50 -4.05
N ALA A 179 -1.90 -13.75 -3.57
CA ALA A 179 -3.10 -14.46 -3.14
C ALA A 179 -3.77 -13.77 -1.93
N GLN A 180 -2.98 -13.34 -0.94
CA GLN A 180 -3.45 -12.61 0.22
C GLN A 180 -4.07 -11.26 -0.18
N ARG A 181 -3.39 -10.47 -1.02
CA ARG A 181 -3.88 -9.18 -1.55
C ARG A 181 -5.19 -9.37 -2.32
N ARG A 182 -5.30 -10.41 -3.14
CA ARG A 182 -6.54 -10.73 -3.87
C ARG A 182 -7.70 -11.05 -2.93
N ARG A 183 -7.47 -11.88 -1.90
CA ARG A 183 -8.49 -12.22 -0.89
C ARG A 183 -8.94 -10.99 -0.10
N TYR A 184 -7.98 -10.18 0.37
CA TYR A 184 -8.26 -8.94 1.08
C TYR A 184 -9.09 -7.97 0.23
N ASN A 185 -8.66 -7.71 -1.01
CA ASN A 185 -9.38 -6.83 -1.92
C ASN A 185 -10.78 -7.34 -2.25
N GLN A 186 -10.97 -8.66 -2.36
CA GLN A 186 -12.29 -9.25 -2.57
C GLN A 186 -13.22 -9.02 -1.37
N ILE A 187 -12.70 -9.18 -0.15
CA ILE A 187 -13.47 -8.90 1.07
C ILE A 187 -13.82 -7.41 1.13
N LEU A 188 -12.83 -6.53 0.97
CA LEU A 188 -13.03 -5.09 1.00
C LEU A 188 -14.06 -4.64 -0.06
N LYS A 189 -13.94 -5.14 -1.29
CA LYS A 189 -14.91 -4.88 -2.37
C LYS A 189 -16.32 -5.30 -1.95
N ASN A 190 -16.48 -6.49 -1.39
CA ASN A 190 -17.79 -7.00 -0.99
C ASN A 190 -18.39 -6.19 0.17
N LEU A 191 -17.58 -5.76 1.14
CA LEU A 191 -18.02 -4.91 2.24
C LEU A 191 -18.46 -3.52 1.74
N LEU A 192 -17.65 -2.88 0.90
CA LEU A 192 -17.99 -1.61 0.29
C LEU A 192 -19.26 -1.71 -0.57
N GLN A 193 -19.42 -2.81 -1.31
CA GLN A 193 -20.62 -3.06 -2.10
C GLN A 193 -21.86 -3.24 -1.21
N ALA A 194 -21.75 -3.96 -0.09
CA ALA A 194 -22.85 -4.14 0.85
C ALA A 194 -23.27 -2.81 1.48
N GLU A 195 -22.31 -1.97 1.89
CA GLU A 195 -22.59 -0.65 2.46
C GLU A 195 -23.21 0.29 1.42
N PHE A 196 -22.70 0.27 0.18
CA PHE A 196 -23.28 1.01 -0.93
C PHE A 196 -24.75 0.62 -1.16
N LEU A 197 -25.06 -0.68 -1.19
CA LEU A 197 -26.43 -1.16 -1.39
C LEU A 197 -27.35 -0.76 -0.25
N ARG A 198 -26.88 -0.83 1.01
CA ARG A 198 -27.62 -0.39 2.18
C ARG A 198 -27.98 1.10 2.10
N ILE A 199 -27.01 1.95 1.75
CA ILE A 199 -27.24 3.40 1.59
C ILE A 199 -28.22 3.67 0.44
N GLN A 200 -28.14 2.92 -0.66
CA GLN A 200 -29.10 3.06 -1.76
C GLN A 200 -30.52 2.66 -1.35
N GLU A 201 -30.68 1.58 -0.57
CA GLU A 201 -31.97 1.18 -0.03
C GLU A 201 -32.57 2.26 0.88
N GLU A 202 -31.78 2.80 1.81
CA GLU A 202 -32.19 3.89 2.70
C GLU A 202 -32.58 5.15 1.91
N ARG A 203 -31.81 5.50 0.88
CA ARG A 203 -32.14 6.60 -0.03
C ARG A 203 -33.48 6.37 -0.73
N ILE A 204 -33.71 5.18 -1.28
CA ILE A 204 -34.98 4.85 -1.95
C ILE A 204 -36.14 4.96 -0.97
N TYR A 205 -36.00 4.40 0.24
CA TYR A 205 -36.99 4.46 1.30
C TYR A 205 -37.37 5.90 1.69
N HIS A 206 -36.40 6.81 1.77
CA HIS A 206 -36.70 8.21 2.07
C HIS A 206 -37.24 8.99 0.85
N GLN A 207 -36.86 8.61 -0.37
CA GLN A 207 -37.35 9.25 -1.60
C GLN A 207 -38.76 8.81 -2.00
N GLU A 208 -39.21 7.62 -1.58
CA GLU A 208 -40.55 7.13 -1.91
C GLU A 208 -41.67 7.91 -1.19
N VAL A 209 -41.32 8.57 -0.07
CA VAL A 209 -42.26 9.38 0.71
C VAL A 209 -42.59 10.67 -0.03
N LYS A 210 -43.68 10.64 -0.80
CA LYS A 210 -44.25 11.81 -1.48
C LYS A 210 -45.29 12.51 -0.62
N CYS A 211 -45.12 13.82 -0.44
CA CYS A 211 -46.11 14.68 0.20
C CYS A 211 -46.87 15.45 -0.89
N ILE A 212 -48.08 15.01 -1.25
CA ILE A 212 -48.95 15.77 -2.16
C ILE A 212 -49.48 16.99 -1.40
N ILE A 213 -49.17 18.19 -1.86
CA ILE A 213 -49.62 19.44 -1.21
C ILE A 213 -50.86 19.94 -1.95
N THR A 214 -51.99 19.88 -1.26
CA THR A 214 -53.26 20.45 -1.70
C THR A 214 -53.49 21.79 -1.01
N GLU A 215 -54.36 22.64 -1.57
CA GLU A 215 -54.67 23.98 -1.02
C GLU A 215 -55.26 23.93 0.40
N GLU A 216 -55.85 22.79 0.76
CA GLU A 216 -56.46 22.51 2.06
C GLU A 216 -55.47 21.96 3.09
N LYS A 217 -54.26 21.57 2.67
CA LYS A 217 -53.30 20.90 3.53
C LYS A 217 -52.77 21.87 4.58
N ILE A 218 -52.83 21.47 5.85
CA ILE A 218 -52.39 22.30 6.99
C ILE A 218 -51.04 21.80 7.51
N CYS A 219 -50.11 22.73 7.78
CA CYS A 219 -48.81 22.43 8.39
C CYS A 219 -48.99 21.89 9.82
N ARG A 220 -48.31 20.78 10.15
CA ARG A 220 -48.42 20.17 11.48
C ARG A 220 -47.79 21.00 12.60
N VAL A 221 -46.80 21.83 12.27
CA VAL A 221 -46.06 22.69 13.22
C VAL A 221 -46.81 24.01 13.45
N CYS A 222 -47.00 24.82 12.41
CA CYS A 222 -47.58 26.16 12.56
C CYS A 222 -49.11 26.23 12.38
N LYS A 223 -49.76 25.10 12.08
CA LYS A 223 -51.21 24.96 11.88
C LYS A 223 -51.83 25.87 10.81
N LYS A 224 -51.01 26.44 9.90
CA LYS A 224 -51.47 27.25 8.76
C LYS A 224 -51.64 26.41 7.49
N LYS A 225 -52.55 26.81 6.59
CA LYS A 225 -52.71 26.22 5.25
C LYS A 225 -51.44 26.42 4.44
N ILE A 226 -51.03 25.38 3.72
CA ILE A 226 -49.75 25.36 3.01
C ILE A 226 -49.88 26.15 1.68
N GLY A 227 -51.00 26.17 0.94
CA GLY A 227 -51.23 27.11 -0.19
C GLY A 227 -50.36 26.85 -1.43
N ASN A 228 -49.85 27.89 -2.14
CA ASN A 228 -48.89 27.78 -3.29
C ASN A 228 -47.50 28.45 -3.08
N ARG A 229 -47.21 29.05 -1.91
CA ARG A 229 -45.95 29.76 -1.63
C ARG A 229 -45.32 29.31 -0.30
N TYR A 230 -44.45 28.30 -0.34
CA TYR A 230 -43.73 27.77 0.83
C TYR A 230 -42.41 27.18 0.36
N VAL A 231 -41.46 27.17 1.30
CA VAL A 231 -40.19 26.45 1.19
C VAL A 231 -40.25 25.35 2.25
N LEU A 232 -40.09 24.09 1.83
CA LEU A 232 -39.89 23.00 2.78
C LEU A 232 -38.43 23.03 3.21
N THR A 233 -38.17 23.43 4.46
CA THR A 233 -36.85 23.29 5.09
C THR A 233 -36.82 21.99 5.89
N PRO A 234 -35.74 21.18 5.81
CA PRO A 234 -35.55 20.03 6.68
C PRO A 234 -35.65 20.44 8.16
N ASP A 235 -36.26 19.58 8.97
CA ASP A 235 -36.48 19.83 10.39
C ASP A 235 -35.11 19.90 11.13
N PRO A 236 -34.78 21.02 11.82
CA PRO A 236 -33.46 21.23 12.42
C PRO A 236 -33.10 20.25 13.55
N HIS A 237 -34.07 19.49 14.07
CA HIS A 237 -33.84 18.45 15.07
C HIS A 237 -33.65 17.05 14.48
N THR A 238 -33.77 16.91 13.16
CA THR A 238 -33.40 15.68 12.46
C THR A 238 -31.96 15.86 12.02
N HIS A 239 -31.01 15.25 12.74
CA HIS A 239 -29.66 15.13 12.20
C HIS A 239 -29.79 14.47 10.82
N PRO A 240 -29.23 15.05 9.75
CA PRO A 240 -29.11 14.31 8.51
C PRO A 240 -28.39 13.00 8.86
N PRO A 241 -28.81 11.83 8.34
CA PRO A 241 -27.93 10.67 8.40
C PRO A 241 -26.60 11.13 7.83
N LEU A 242 -25.49 10.82 8.51
CA LEU A 242 -24.14 11.16 8.09
C LEU A 242 -23.92 10.58 6.69
N THR A 243 -24.39 11.32 5.69
CA THR A 243 -24.27 10.96 4.30
C THR A 243 -22.86 11.39 4.02
N LEU A 244 -21.92 10.46 4.11
CA LEU A 244 -20.69 10.57 3.36
C LEU A 244 -21.15 10.80 1.93
N ALA A 245 -21.11 12.07 1.49
CA ALA A 245 -21.30 12.39 0.10
C ALA A 245 -20.38 11.43 -0.69
N PRO A 246 -20.87 10.78 -1.76
CA PRO A 246 -19.97 10.03 -2.62
C PRO A 246 -18.81 10.97 -2.98
N PRO A 247 -17.55 10.52 -2.91
CA PRO A 247 -16.42 11.37 -3.25
C PRO A 247 -16.69 11.94 -4.65
N VAL A 248 -16.76 13.27 -4.74
CA VAL A 248 -16.78 13.96 -6.03
C VAL A 248 -15.47 13.54 -6.71
N PRO A 249 -15.50 12.93 -7.90
CA PRO A 249 -14.27 12.62 -8.60
C PRO A 249 -13.56 13.94 -8.88
N ASP A 250 -12.36 14.07 -8.30
CA ASP A 250 -11.50 15.23 -8.46
C ASP A 250 -11.16 15.38 -9.95
N PRO A 251 -11.52 16.49 -10.63
CA PRO A 251 -11.26 16.64 -12.06
C PRO A 251 -9.77 16.82 -12.39
N ARG A 252 -8.88 16.72 -11.40
CA ARG A 252 -7.42 16.79 -11.54
C ARG A 252 -6.68 15.53 -11.10
N SER A 253 -7.36 14.48 -10.65
CA SER A 253 -6.73 13.17 -10.54
C SER A 253 -6.85 12.45 -11.88
N GLY A 254 -5.82 12.60 -12.71
CA GLY A 254 -5.60 11.72 -13.85
C GLY A 254 -5.37 10.30 -13.31
N CYS A 255 -6.46 9.57 -13.10
CA CYS A 255 -6.37 8.15 -12.79
C CYS A 255 -5.88 7.42 -14.06
N GLY A 256 -4.56 7.26 -14.15
CA GLY A 256 -3.93 6.17 -14.86
C GLY A 256 -4.31 4.83 -14.22
N TRP A 257 -5.58 4.45 -14.29
CA TRP A 257 -5.92 3.04 -14.35
C TRP A 257 -5.51 2.59 -15.74
N GLN A 258 -4.22 2.31 -15.91
CA GLN A 258 -3.80 1.42 -16.98
C GLN A 258 -4.53 0.11 -16.71
N CYS A 259 -5.56 -0.16 -17.51
CA CYS A 259 -6.02 -1.50 -17.79
C CYS A 259 -4.81 -2.29 -18.29
N VAL A 260 -4.09 -2.94 -17.39
CA VAL A 260 -3.18 -4.02 -17.76
C VAL A 260 -4.04 -5.25 -18.07
N ASP A 261 -4.32 -5.36 -19.36
CA ASP A 261 -4.49 -6.59 -20.15
C ASP A 261 -5.63 -7.54 -19.78
N THR A 262 -6.83 -7.17 -20.23
CA THR A 262 -7.67 -8.13 -20.93
C THR A 262 -7.14 -8.31 -22.36
N LEU A 263 -6.46 -9.43 -22.63
CA LEU A 263 -6.18 -9.93 -23.97
C LEU A 263 -7.48 -9.98 -24.80
N SER A 264 -7.58 -9.11 -25.80
CA SER A 264 -8.67 -9.09 -26.78
C SER A 264 -8.13 -9.28 -28.20
N LEU A 265 -8.37 -10.48 -28.72
CA LEU A 265 -8.74 -10.84 -30.10
C LEU A 265 -7.83 -10.40 -31.27
N SER A 266 -7.24 -11.39 -31.93
CA SER A 266 -6.99 -11.33 -33.38
C SER A 266 -7.92 -12.31 -34.10
N THR A 267 -8.85 -11.73 -34.83
CA THR A 267 -9.77 -12.37 -35.77
C THR A 267 -9.00 -13.03 -36.91
N VAL A 268 -9.02 -14.36 -36.99
CA VAL A 268 -8.77 -15.08 -38.25
C VAL A 268 -10.12 -15.55 -38.78
N ARG A 269 -10.65 -14.81 -39.76
CA ARG A 269 -11.73 -15.28 -40.62
C ARG A 269 -11.16 -16.36 -41.54
N LEU A 270 -11.62 -17.60 -41.37
CA LEU A 270 -11.60 -18.61 -42.41
C LEU A 270 -13.05 -19.09 -42.63
N LEU A 271 -13.56 -18.75 -43.81
CA LEU A 271 -14.75 -19.33 -44.41
C LEU A 271 -14.50 -20.83 -44.72
N VAL A 272 -15.60 -21.57 -44.90
CA VAL A 272 -15.78 -22.79 -45.74
C VAL A 272 -16.35 -24.02 -45.00
N THR A 273 -17.70 -24.08 -45.08
CA THR A 273 -18.63 -25.21 -45.32
C THR A 273 -18.93 -26.31 -44.28
N PRO A 274 -20.20 -26.78 -44.21
CA PRO A 274 -20.67 -27.84 -43.33
C PRO A 274 -20.73 -29.21 -44.04
N THR A 275 -20.12 -30.25 -43.45
CA THR A 275 -20.43 -31.64 -43.82
C THR A 275 -20.41 -32.56 -42.59
N LEU A 276 -21.61 -33.02 -42.25
CA LEU A 276 -22.00 -34.31 -41.67
C LEU A 276 -20.87 -35.26 -41.20
N TRP A 277 -20.90 -35.61 -39.91
CA TRP A 277 -20.96 -37.03 -39.52
C TRP A 277 -21.68 -37.23 -38.19
N SER A 278 -22.68 -38.10 -38.25
CA SER A 278 -23.50 -38.60 -37.17
C SER A 278 -22.70 -39.52 -36.25
N PHE A 279 -22.84 -39.35 -34.93
CA PHE A 279 -22.79 -40.47 -33.99
C PHE A 279 -23.86 -40.28 -32.92
N THR A 280 -24.85 -41.15 -32.98
CA THR A 280 -25.90 -41.36 -31.99
C THR A 280 -25.37 -42.22 -30.85
N ILE A 281 -25.55 -41.78 -29.59
CA ILE A 281 -25.70 -42.69 -28.44
C ILE A 281 -26.86 -42.18 -27.55
N SER A 282 -27.97 -42.91 -27.69
CA SER A 282 -28.94 -43.36 -26.69
C SER A 282 -29.31 -42.48 -25.50
N ALA A 283 -30.58 -42.05 -25.49
CA ALA A 283 -31.29 -41.58 -24.32
C ALA A 283 -31.62 -42.76 -23.38
N ALA A 284 -31.12 -42.71 -22.14
CA ALA A 284 -31.68 -43.46 -21.03
C ALA A 284 -32.40 -42.50 -20.09
N ARG A 285 -33.72 -42.62 -20.03
CA ARG A 285 -34.59 -42.02 -19.00
C ARG A 285 -34.25 -42.65 -17.65
N THR A 286 -33.79 -41.83 -16.72
CA THR A 286 -34.00 -42.06 -15.29
C THR A 286 -34.52 -40.75 -14.69
N GLY A 287 -35.76 -40.80 -14.23
CA GLY A 287 -36.40 -39.69 -13.55
C GLY A 287 -35.70 -39.41 -12.21
N LEU A 288 -35.45 -38.14 -11.93
CA LEU A 288 -35.24 -37.68 -10.57
C LEU A 288 -36.32 -36.67 -10.21
N HIS A 289 -37.08 -37.08 -9.21
CA HIS A 289 -38.07 -36.32 -8.49
C HIS A 289 -37.49 -35.01 -7.94
N VAL A 290 -38.23 -33.93 -8.14
CA VAL A 290 -38.12 -32.69 -7.38
C VAL A 290 -38.52 -33.00 -5.93
N LEU A 291 -37.58 -32.94 -5.00
CA LEU A 291 -37.88 -32.97 -3.56
C LEU A 291 -38.24 -31.55 -3.08
N PRO A 292 -39.26 -31.40 -2.23
CA PRO A 292 -39.68 -30.10 -1.72
C PRO A 292 -38.66 -29.53 -0.70
N ARG A 293 -38.58 -28.19 -0.69
CA ARG A 293 -37.87 -27.37 0.29
C ARG A 293 -38.18 -27.85 1.72
N ARG A 294 -37.14 -28.20 2.48
CA ARG A 294 -37.22 -28.40 3.94
C ARG A 294 -37.43 -27.03 4.58
N GLU A 295 -38.61 -26.80 5.15
CA GLU A 295 -38.87 -25.63 5.99
C GLU A 295 -37.96 -25.66 7.22
N ARG A 296 -37.37 -24.51 7.56
CA ARG A 296 -36.59 -24.33 8.79
C ARG A 296 -37.57 -24.35 9.98
N PRO A 297 -37.29 -25.09 11.07
CA PRO A 297 -38.12 -25.00 12.27
C PRO A 297 -38.04 -23.59 12.89
N PRO A 298 -39.12 -23.12 13.55
CA PRO A 298 -39.16 -21.80 14.16
C PRO A 298 -38.15 -21.68 15.31
N GLN A 299 -37.49 -20.52 15.42
CA GLN A 299 -36.60 -20.23 16.54
C GLN A 299 -37.40 -19.99 17.83
N PRO A 300 -36.88 -20.41 19.00
CA PRO A 300 -37.53 -20.13 20.28
C PRO A 300 -37.46 -18.64 20.61
N THR A 301 -38.57 -18.10 21.11
CA THR A 301 -38.68 -16.73 21.61
C THR A 301 -37.83 -16.53 22.88
N PRO A 302 -37.18 -15.38 23.07
CA PRO A 302 -36.41 -15.10 24.28
C PRO A 302 -37.33 -14.95 25.51
N ASP A 303 -36.88 -15.51 26.64
CA ASP A 303 -37.56 -15.45 27.94
C ASP A 303 -37.70 -14.00 28.46
N PRO A 304 -38.79 -13.67 29.18
CA PRO A 304 -38.96 -12.38 29.80
C PRO A 304 -38.01 -12.19 31.01
N PRO A 305 -37.58 -10.95 31.31
CA PRO A 305 -36.69 -10.68 32.43
C PRO A 305 -37.36 -10.92 33.78
N PRO A 306 -36.60 -11.32 34.83
CA PRO A 306 -37.16 -11.64 36.12
C PRO A 306 -37.70 -10.40 36.84
N HIS A 307 -38.91 -10.55 37.38
CA HIS A 307 -39.56 -9.61 38.28
C HIS A 307 -38.72 -9.39 39.55
N SER A 308 -38.12 -8.20 39.70
CA SER A 308 -37.60 -7.76 40.99
C SER A 308 -38.74 -7.15 41.82
N CYS A 309 -39.19 -7.90 42.83
CA CYS A 309 -40.07 -7.42 43.89
C CYS A 309 -39.49 -6.17 44.56
N ARG A 310 -40.23 -5.07 44.53
CA ARG A 310 -40.11 -3.97 45.49
C ARG A 310 -41.49 -3.75 46.07
N ASP A 311 -41.70 -4.25 47.28
CA ASP A 311 -42.62 -3.66 48.25
C ASP A 311 -42.14 -4.00 49.68
N ASP A 312 -41.84 -2.92 50.39
CA ASP A 312 -42.03 -2.65 51.81
C ASP A 312 -41.86 -3.76 52.87
N VAL A 313 -40.76 -3.64 53.64
CA VAL A 313 -40.79 -3.93 55.08
C VAL A 313 -40.25 -2.73 55.87
N ARG A 314 -41.19 -1.90 56.27
CA ARG A 314 -41.12 -0.95 57.38
C ARG A 314 -41.14 -1.74 58.69
N ARG A 315 -40.05 -1.79 59.46
CA ARG A 315 -40.00 -1.87 60.94
C ARG A 315 -38.58 -2.18 61.43
N GLN A 316 -37.89 -1.18 61.97
CA GLN A 316 -37.07 -1.38 63.17
C GLN A 316 -36.99 -0.07 63.95
N ARG A 317 -37.59 -0.11 65.13
CA ARG A 317 -37.53 0.92 66.16
C ARG A 317 -36.11 0.99 66.69
N VAL A 318 -35.53 2.18 66.69
CA VAL A 318 -34.37 2.52 67.52
C VAL A 318 -34.92 2.87 68.91
N ALA A 319 -34.58 2.06 69.91
CA ALA A 319 -34.76 2.37 71.32
C ALA A 319 -33.36 2.49 71.95
N GLN A 320 -33.02 3.69 72.39
CA GLN A 320 -31.87 3.96 73.26
C GLN A 320 -32.24 3.60 74.70
N PRO A 321 -31.37 2.96 75.48
CA PRO A 321 -31.46 2.97 76.93
C PRO A 321 -30.69 4.16 77.50
N GLY A 322 -31.35 4.87 78.40
CA GLY A 322 -30.78 5.94 79.21
C GLY A 322 -29.88 5.45 80.35
N GLU A 323 -29.24 6.44 80.94
CA GLU A 323 -28.20 6.44 81.97
C GLU A 323 -28.59 5.89 83.35
N ARG A 324 -27.51 5.72 84.16
CA ARG A 324 -27.37 5.48 85.61
C ARG A 324 -27.19 4.01 85.97
N GLY A 325 -26.16 3.60 86.70
CA GLY A 325 -25.20 4.33 87.53
C GLY A 325 -24.97 3.47 88.77
N GLU A 326 -23.71 3.14 89.05
CA GLU A 326 -23.13 2.82 90.36
C GLU A 326 -21.61 2.97 90.25
#